data_AF-A0A947XTJ8-F1
#
_entry.id   AF-A0A947XTJ8-F1
#
_cell.length_a   1.000
_cell.length_b   1.000
_cell.length_c   1.000
_cell.angle_alpha   90.00
_cell.angle_beta   90.00
_cell.angle_gamma   90.00
#
_symmetry.space_group_name_H-M   'P 1'
#
loop_
_entity.id
_entity.type
_entity.pdbx_description
1 polymer ?
#
loop_
_entity_poly.entity_id
_entity_poly.type
_entity_poly.pdbx_seq_one_letter_code
_entity_poly.pdbx_strand_id
1 'polypeptide(L)'
;MIYIVEIPHQKRPHAWFAFSREDFVLKVRATHGPKVDGDAAANEFDACVAALAHELKDYRVHLSDELAIGALQSDPLYDKYQGFYAHMALREQLVAMDALEDDL
;
A
#
# COMPACT_ATOMS: atom_id res chain seq x y z
N MET A 1 5.45 -5.17 -9.19
CA MET A 1 4.51 -5.53 -8.10
C MET A 1 3.69 -4.31 -7.69
N ILE A 2 2.59 -4.47 -6.95
CA ILE A 2 1.83 -3.36 -6.36
C ILE A 2 2.26 -3.21 -4.89
N TYR A 3 2.57 -1.98 -4.47
CA TYR A 3 2.97 -1.67 -3.09
C TYR A 3 1.94 -0.80 -2.40
N ILE A 4 1.59 -1.16 -1.18
CA ILE A 4 0.61 -0.48 -0.36
C ILE A 4 1.32 0.02 0.89
N VAL A 5 1.14 1.30 1.21
CA VAL A 5 1.57 1.86 2.49
C VAL A 5 0.34 2.32 3.25
N GLU A 6 0.17 1.77 4.44
CA GLU A 6 -0.94 2.10 5.32
C GLU A 6 -0.46 2.94 6.50
N ILE A 7 -1.12 4.07 6.74
CA ILE A 7 -0.87 4.94 7.89
C ILE A 7 -2.11 4.88 8.79
N PRO A 8 -2.14 3.99 9.78
CA PRO A 8 -3.26 3.90 10.72
C PRO A 8 -3.25 5.05 11.74
N HIS A 9 -4.41 5.34 12.35
CA HIS A 9 -4.55 6.44 13.31
C HIS A 9 -3.72 6.30 14.59
N GLN A 10 -3.50 5.07 15.07
CA GLN A 10 -2.88 4.81 16.39
C GLN A 10 -1.71 3.81 16.34
N LYS A 11 -1.44 3.18 15.20
CA LYS A 11 -0.34 2.22 15.03
C LYS A 11 0.77 2.82 14.16
N ARG A 12 1.92 2.15 14.07
CA ARG A 12 2.98 2.56 13.16
C ARG A 12 2.55 2.34 11.71
N PRO A 13 2.99 3.20 10.77
CA PRO A 13 2.90 2.92 9.36
C PRO A 13 3.51 1.56 9.04
N HIS A 14 2.91 0.85 8.08
CA HIS A 14 3.46 -0.39 7.56
C HIS A 14 3.20 -0.47 6.06
N ALA A 15 3.99 -1.29 5.38
CA ALA A 15 3.86 -1.52 3.96
C ALA A 15 3.76 -3.02 3.68
N TRP A 16 3.06 -3.35 2.61
CA TRP A 16 2.90 -4.70 2.11
C TRP A 16 2.74 -4.64 0.59
N PHE A 17 2.72 -5.80 -0.06
CA PHE A 17 2.69 -5.88 -1.52
C PHE A 17 1.61 -6.84 -2.02
N ALA A 18 1.22 -6.63 -3.27
CA ALA A 18 0.42 -7.58 -4.04
C ALA A 18 1.05 -7.83 -5.41
N PHE A 19 0.94 -9.07 -5.90
CA PHE A 19 1.48 -9.43 -7.22
C PHE A 19 0.62 -8.86 -8.36
N SER A 20 -0.68 -8.76 -8.15
CA SER A 20 -1.65 -8.25 -9.13
C SER A 20 -2.80 -7.51 -8.43
N ARG A 21 -3.70 -6.93 -9.23
CA ARG A 21 -4.91 -6.29 -8.71
C ARG A 21 -5.84 -7.29 -8.03
N GLU A 22 -5.90 -8.53 -8.52
CA GLU A 22 -6.69 -9.61 -7.92
C GLU A 22 -6.10 -10.03 -6.56
N ASP A 23 -4.78 -10.20 -6.46
CA ASP A 23 -4.10 -10.49 -5.18
C ASP A 23 -4.32 -9.35 -4.17
N PHE A 24 -4.27 -8.10 -4.62
CA PHE A 24 -4.60 -6.94 -3.79
C PHE A 24 -6.02 -7.04 -3.23
N VAL A 25 -7.02 -7.28 -4.07
CA VAL A 25 -8.43 -7.41 -3.66
C VAL A 25 -8.60 -8.54 -2.64
N LEU A 26 -7.97 -9.69 -2.87
CA LEU A 26 -8.02 -10.83 -1.96
C LEU A 26 -7.41 -10.50 -0.60
N LYS A 27 -6.25 -9.85 -0.57
CA LYS A 27 -5.57 -9.44 0.66
C LYS A 27 -6.39 -8.43 1.46
N VAL A 28 -6.92 -7.38 0.80
CA VAL A 28 -7.77 -6.38 1.48
C VAL A 28 -9.01 -7.01 2.08
N ARG A 29 -9.69 -7.91 1.35
CA ARG A 29 -10.86 -8.64 1.88
C ARG A 29 -10.52 -9.49 3.09
N ALA A 30 -9.32 -10.09 3.12
CA ALA A 30 -8.87 -10.91 4.24
C ALA A 30 -8.53 -10.07 5.49
N THR A 31 -8.04 -8.84 5.34
CA THR A 31 -7.57 -7.99 6.46
C THR A 31 -8.58 -6.95 6.93
N HIS A 32 -9.37 -6.35 6.03
CA HIS A 32 -10.33 -5.27 6.33
C HIS A 32 -11.80 -5.73 6.28
N GLY A 33 -12.04 -6.99 5.92
CA GLY A 33 -13.36 -7.60 5.90
C GLY A 33 -14.19 -7.30 4.64
N PRO A 34 -15.40 -7.87 4.54
CA PRO A 34 -16.18 -7.87 3.30
C PRO A 34 -16.97 -6.57 3.04
N LYS A 35 -16.74 -5.50 3.82
CA LYS A 35 -17.46 -4.22 3.66
C LYS A 35 -16.98 -3.44 2.44
N VAL A 36 -17.21 -4.03 1.29
CA VAL A 36 -17.21 -3.33 0.01
C VAL A 36 -18.69 -3.22 -0.36
N ASP A 37 -19.36 -2.19 0.17
CA ASP A 37 -20.69 -1.84 -0.32
C ASP A 37 -20.50 -1.42 -1.79
N GLY A 38 -20.89 -2.31 -2.69
CA GLY A 38 -20.54 -2.29 -4.12
C GLY A 38 -21.21 -1.19 -4.95
N ASP A 39 -21.57 -0.06 -4.37
CA ASP A 39 -22.53 0.87 -4.97
C ASP A 39 -21.91 2.16 -5.58
N ALA A 40 -20.58 2.27 -5.67
CA ALA A 40 -19.95 3.45 -6.27
C ALA A 40 -18.59 3.26 -6.99
N ALA A 41 -17.95 2.10 -6.88
CA ALA A 41 -16.65 1.87 -7.51
C ALA A 41 -16.80 1.15 -8.86
N ALA A 42 -16.17 1.68 -9.91
CA ALA A 42 -16.26 1.14 -11.27
C ALA A 42 -15.65 -0.28 -11.41
N ASN A 43 -14.87 -0.74 -10.43
CA ASN A 43 -14.35 -2.11 -10.32
C ASN A 43 -13.97 -2.44 -8.85
N GLU A 44 -13.76 -3.74 -8.56
CA GLU A 44 -13.47 -4.23 -7.19
C GLU A 44 -12.18 -3.65 -6.59
N PHE A 45 -11.18 -3.33 -7.43
CA PHE A 45 -9.92 -2.75 -6.99
C PHE A 45 -10.14 -1.34 -6.41
N ASP A 46 -10.85 -0.48 -7.14
CA ASP A 46 -11.19 0.87 -6.68
C ASP A 46 -12.03 0.84 -5.41
N ALA A 47 -12.90 -0.18 -5.28
CA ALA A 47 -13.72 -0.39 -4.10
C ALA A 47 -12.89 -0.77 -2.86
N CYS A 48 -11.87 -1.63 -3.04
CA CYS A 48 -10.92 -1.98 -1.99
C CYS A 48 -10.01 -0.80 -1.61
N VAL A 49 -9.59 0.00 -2.59
CA VAL A 49 -8.85 1.25 -2.33
C VAL A 49 -9.69 2.23 -1.50
N ALA A 50 -10.98 2.38 -1.82
CA ALA A 50 -11.90 3.21 -1.04
C ALA A 50 -12.09 2.68 0.40
N ALA A 51 -12.12 1.36 0.58
CA ALA A 51 -12.20 0.75 1.91
C ALA A 51 -10.96 1.08 2.76
N LEU A 52 -9.75 0.97 2.19
CA LEU A 52 -8.51 1.38 2.87
C LEU A 52 -8.54 2.86 3.27
N ALA A 53 -9.00 3.73 2.36
CA ALA A 53 -9.11 5.17 2.59
C ALA A 53 -10.02 5.52 3.78
N HIS A 54 -11.04 4.71 4.04
CA HIS A 54 -12.01 4.97 5.10
C HIS A 54 -11.47 4.63 6.50
N GLU A 55 -10.62 3.61 6.63
CA GLU A 55 -10.14 3.12 7.93
C GLU A 55 -8.80 3.74 8.36
N LEU A 56 -8.04 4.24 7.40
CA LEU A 56 -6.68 4.74 7.62
C LEU A 56 -6.66 6.26 7.74
N LYS A 57 -5.66 6.76 8.47
CA LYS A 57 -5.38 8.20 8.52
C LYS A 57 -4.90 8.71 7.16
N ASP A 58 -4.08 7.91 6.48
CA ASP A 58 -3.58 8.17 5.13
C ASP A 58 -3.10 6.83 4.52
N TYR A 59 -2.92 6.78 3.21
CA TYR A 59 -2.44 5.60 2.51
C TYR A 59 -1.84 5.95 1.15
N ARG A 60 -1.03 5.04 0.60
CA ARG A 60 -0.59 5.09 -0.80
C ARG A 60 -0.67 3.72 -1.44
N VAL A 61 -1.04 3.70 -2.71
CA VAL A 61 -1.01 2.51 -3.57
C VAL A 61 -0.16 2.83 -4.78
N HIS A 62 0.97 2.16 -4.90
CA HIS A 62 1.92 2.31 -6.00
C HIS A 62 1.81 1.08 -6.90
N LEU A 63 1.43 1.28 -8.16
CA LEU A 63 1.09 0.17 -9.06
C LEU A 63 2.31 -0.53 -9.69
N SER A 64 3.51 -0.03 -9.43
CA SER A 64 4.77 -0.62 -9.87
C SER A 64 5.91 -0.24 -8.94
N ASP A 65 7.02 -0.95 -9.09
CA ASP A 65 8.28 -0.73 -8.39
C ASP A 65 8.84 0.66 -8.72
N GLU A 66 8.77 1.09 -9.99
CA GLU A 66 9.22 2.41 -10.41
C GLU A 66 8.43 3.53 -9.73
N LEU A 67 7.12 3.36 -9.61
CA LEU A 67 6.26 4.32 -8.91
C LEU A 67 6.56 4.36 -7.41
N ALA A 68 6.74 3.19 -6.79
CA ALA A 68 7.07 3.09 -5.37
C ALA A 68 8.44 3.72 -5.05
N ILE A 69 9.47 3.43 -5.85
CA ILE A 69 10.81 4.00 -5.74
C ILE A 69 10.79 5.50 -5.97
N GLY A 70 10.10 5.96 -7.02
CA GLY A 70 9.95 7.39 -7.31
C GLY A 70 9.22 8.14 -6.19
N ALA A 71 8.24 7.50 -5.55
CA ALA A 71 7.50 8.10 -4.44
C ALA A 71 8.40 8.34 -3.22
N LEU A 72 9.31 7.42 -2.87
CA LEU A 72 10.28 7.63 -1.78
C LEU A 72 11.14 8.89 -1.95
N GLN A 73 11.34 9.35 -3.19
CA GLN A 73 12.15 10.51 -3.52
C GLN A 73 11.35 11.82 -3.58
N SER A 74 10.04 11.75 -3.81
CA SER A 74 9.25 12.91 -4.25
C SER A 74 7.91 13.10 -3.55
N ASP A 75 7.31 12.06 -2.98
CA ASP A 75 6.02 12.17 -2.30
C ASP A 75 6.23 12.80 -0.90
N PRO A 76 5.59 13.95 -0.60
CA PRO A 76 5.68 14.60 0.70
C PRO A 76 5.27 13.71 1.88
N LEU A 77 4.47 12.67 1.64
CA LEU A 77 4.10 11.70 2.67
C LEU A 77 5.32 11.00 3.28
N TYR A 78 6.40 10.86 2.52
CA TYR A 78 7.64 10.20 2.93
C TYR A 78 8.72 11.20 3.36
N ASP A 79 8.35 12.45 3.62
CA ASP A 79 9.30 13.45 4.13
C ASP A 79 9.94 12.99 5.44
N LYS A 80 11.24 13.22 5.58
CA LYS A 80 12.07 12.72 6.68
C LYS A 80 11.65 13.19 8.08
N TYR A 81 10.84 14.25 8.23
CA TYR A 81 10.44 14.75 9.54
C TYR A 81 9.11 14.19 10.02
N GLN A 82 8.12 14.08 9.14
CA GLN A 82 6.77 13.63 9.49
C GLN A 82 6.44 12.25 8.92
N GLY A 83 7.07 11.89 7.81
CA GLY A 83 6.86 10.67 7.03
C GLY A 83 7.89 9.58 7.27
N PHE A 84 8.86 9.77 8.19
CA PHE A 84 10.00 8.87 8.36
C PHE A 84 9.60 7.38 8.47
N TYR A 85 8.61 7.06 9.30
CA TYR A 85 8.19 5.66 9.47
C TYR A 85 7.47 5.10 8.24
N ALA A 86 6.71 5.92 7.51
CA ALA A 86 6.09 5.50 6.26
C ALA A 86 7.14 5.30 5.16
N HIS A 87 8.16 6.15 5.13
CA HIS A 87 9.32 6.03 4.23
C HIS A 87 10.06 4.71 4.50
N MET A 88 10.38 4.45 5.77
CA MET A 88 11.07 3.22 6.17
C MET A 88 10.26 1.97 5.84
N ALA A 89 8.95 1.99 6.10
CA ALA A 89 8.08 0.86 5.79
C ALA A 89 8.10 0.50 4.30
N LEU A 90 7.94 1.48 3.41
CA LEU A 90 7.98 1.23 1.96
C LEU A 90 9.38 0.80 1.50
N ARG A 91 10.44 1.43 2.02
CA ARG A 91 11.82 1.07 1.68
C ARG A 91 12.16 -0.36 2.09
N GLU A 92 11.80 -0.76 3.31
CA GLU A 92 12.01 -2.13 3.80
C GLU A 92 11.25 -3.15 2.95
N GLN A 93 10.01 -2.82 2.56
CA GLN A 93 9.23 -3.69 1.69
C GLN A 93 9.86 -3.85 0.29
N LEU A 94 10.33 -2.76 -0.32
CA LEU A 94 11.05 -2.82 -1.61
C LEU A 94 12.32 -3.67 -1.52
N VAL A 95 13.12 -3.50 -0.47
CA VAL A 95 14.34 -4.30 -0.24
C VAL A 95 14.00 -5.78 -0.06
N ALA A 96 12.91 -6.10 0.65
CA ALA A 96 12.48 -7.48 0.82
C ALA A 96 12.05 -8.12 -0.51
N MET A 97 11.49 -7.34 -1.45
CA MET A 97 11.12 -7.85 -2.78
C MET A 97 12.31 -8.02 -3.69
N ASP A 98 13.23 -7.06 -3.71
CA ASP A 98 14.51 -7.14 -4.44
C ASP A 98 15.29 -8.40 -4.02
N ALA A 99 15.41 -8.66 -2.72
CA ALA A 99 16.07 -9.85 -2.20
C ALA A 99 15.37 -11.17 -2.58
N LEU A 100 14.04 -11.16 -2.72
CA LEU A 100 13.28 -12.34 -3.14
C LEU A 100 13.38 -12.59 -4.65
N GLU A 101 13.54 -11.54 -5.46
CA GLU A 101 13.78 -11.66 -6.90
C GLU A 101 15.18 -12.19 -7.22
N ASP A 102 16.19 -11.79 -6.44
CA ASP A 102 17.58 -12.30 -6.59
C ASP A 102 17.72 -13.81 -6.28
N ASP A 103 16.82 -14.38 -5.47
CA ASP A 103 16.83 -15.79 -5.04
C ASP A 103 16.08 -16.75 -6.01
N LEU A 104 15.43 -16.23 -7.06
CA LEU A 104 14.59 -16.98 -8.02
C LEU A 104 15.33 -17.38 -9.30
#